data_AF-A0A7K4CQD4-F1
#
_entry.id   AF-A0A7K4CQD4-F1
#
_cell.length_a   1.000
_cell.length_b   1.000
_cell.length_c   1.000
_cell.angle_alpha   90.00
_cell.angle_beta   90.00
_cell.angle_gamma   90.00
#
_symmetry.space_group_name_H-M   'P 1'
#
loop_
_entity.id
_entity.type
_entity.pdbx_description
1 polymer ?
#
loop_
_entity_poly.entity_id
_entity_poly.type
_entity_poly.pdbx_seq_one_letter_code
_entity_poly.pdbx_strand_id
1 'polypeptide(L)'
;MSAESVSPASGPITSTFTYAVNYTDADNNAPAYVRVFIDGTYYSMSKQTPGDVTYTDGCVYTYSRFLSLGSHSYYFQASDGYAINTTSIYQGPTVTAGPNQAPVLSAASVTPTSGTTNTTFTYAIVYSDPNDDAPSHVRVIIDDITFAMVKQNPADTTYTDGCTYVFSTTLGMGTHSYYFTASDGNATASTPVASGPIVTSISSNQPPVLVNGGVSPARGTPGTSLMFSVGYWDADNDAPESIFVYIAGSNYSSVAGSNYTMTKQQPGDMNYTDGCLYVASVTLPLGIHEYMFWCSCGMYGAATNISTVVVSSELISIQIEPSAPLANQTIFLSSTCTLGFGQVVTWSWDFGDGTPAVAGQNSTHVFAGTGTFTVVLSITTDYNVTAIAIRTIMISLDSGDGDLVDSDMAASDLAGLTIAAATIVLLLMGTVTATKRRYTRTNARIGKMLESRGRYVNTSTSVPRDQQNVEIEVLLAEARRRQLSLLPNTHLKGLLKEYHDATERPALVERAAVGEIVARARDAMITGKIQDAAGLVTELRASIIRATIMGIFSAPFKKEADDAVMQLIQLASSALDKCKGQLDATVAKHANGYRQLLQLLGTMQPRRPSDRLLDALSSIGRTTPRRS
;
A
#
# COMPACT_ATOMS: atom_id res chain seq x y z
N MET A 1 47.00 -28.71 -54.92
CA MET A 1 45.69 -28.11 -55.28
C MET A 1 45.86 -27.30 -56.55
N SER A 2 44.84 -27.26 -57.41
CA SER A 2 44.83 -26.48 -58.64
C SER A 2 43.40 -26.08 -59.02
N ALA A 3 43.22 -25.24 -60.04
CA ALA A 3 41.89 -24.81 -60.54
C ALA A 3 41.00 -24.14 -59.46
N GLU A 4 41.62 -23.34 -58.61
CA GLU A 4 40.97 -22.54 -57.56
C GLU A 4 40.00 -21.52 -58.18
N SER A 5 38.75 -21.51 -57.72
CA SER A 5 37.76 -20.56 -58.23
C SER A 5 36.62 -20.28 -57.24
N VAL A 6 35.97 -19.13 -57.46
CA VAL A 6 34.64 -18.82 -56.95
C VAL A 6 33.76 -18.34 -58.10
N SER A 7 32.53 -18.84 -58.17
CA SER A 7 31.55 -18.45 -59.18
C SER A 7 30.18 -18.17 -58.54
N PRO A 8 29.52 -17.03 -58.88
CA PRO A 8 30.05 -15.94 -59.70
C PRO A 8 31.14 -15.13 -58.97
N ALA A 9 31.97 -14.38 -59.69
CA ALA A 9 32.99 -13.52 -59.07
C ALA A 9 32.39 -12.25 -58.41
N SER A 10 31.17 -11.88 -58.78
CA SER A 10 30.37 -10.84 -58.12
C SER A 10 28.87 -11.10 -58.31
N GLY A 11 28.04 -10.57 -57.42
CA GLY A 11 26.58 -10.73 -57.49
C GLY A 11 25.83 -10.05 -56.35
N PRO A 12 24.50 -9.91 -56.40
CA PRO A 12 23.71 -9.39 -55.28
C PRO A 12 23.78 -10.30 -54.03
N ILE A 13 23.39 -9.81 -52.85
CA ILE A 13 23.30 -10.59 -51.59
C ILE A 13 22.45 -11.87 -51.71
N THR A 14 21.57 -11.93 -52.70
CA THR A 14 20.75 -13.10 -53.05
C THR A 14 21.47 -14.14 -53.91
N SER A 15 22.74 -13.91 -54.27
CA SER A 15 23.55 -14.84 -55.06
C SER A 15 24.10 -15.96 -54.21
N THR A 16 24.03 -17.19 -54.72
CA THR A 16 24.82 -18.30 -54.18
C THR A 16 26.21 -18.28 -54.82
N PHE A 17 27.25 -18.25 -53.99
CA PHE A 17 28.64 -18.30 -54.41
C PHE A 17 29.20 -19.69 -54.21
N THR A 18 29.66 -20.32 -55.30
CA THR A 18 30.25 -21.67 -55.30
C THR A 18 31.76 -21.58 -55.42
N TYR A 19 32.45 -22.05 -54.39
CA TYR A 19 33.89 -22.22 -54.33
C TYR A 19 34.27 -23.61 -54.83
N ALA A 20 35.29 -23.71 -55.67
CA ALA A 20 35.78 -24.97 -56.20
C ALA A 20 37.32 -25.05 -56.19
N VAL A 21 37.83 -26.24 -55.93
CA VAL A 21 39.27 -26.55 -56.00
C VAL A 21 39.47 -27.99 -56.45
N ASN A 22 40.49 -28.23 -57.28
CA ASN A 22 40.92 -29.56 -57.68
C ASN A 22 42.01 -30.07 -56.74
N TYR A 23 41.76 -31.23 -56.10
CA TYR A 23 42.72 -31.93 -55.26
C TYR A 23 43.39 -33.04 -56.06
N THR A 24 44.73 -33.05 -56.07
CA THR A 24 45.54 -34.06 -56.75
C THR A 24 46.60 -34.58 -55.80
N ASP A 25 46.81 -35.89 -55.79
CA ASP A 25 47.81 -36.58 -54.98
C ASP A 25 48.55 -37.63 -55.81
N ALA A 26 49.88 -37.56 -55.87
CA ALA A 26 50.69 -38.40 -56.75
C ALA A 26 50.69 -39.88 -56.33
N ASP A 27 50.47 -40.16 -55.05
CA ASP A 27 50.39 -41.50 -54.48
C ASP A 27 48.93 -42.00 -54.39
N ASN A 28 47.99 -41.24 -54.96
CA ASN A 28 46.56 -41.48 -54.91
C ASN A 28 45.97 -41.49 -53.49
N ASN A 29 46.58 -40.76 -52.54
CA ASN A 29 46.04 -40.67 -51.19
C ASN A 29 44.73 -39.88 -51.18
N ALA A 30 43.75 -40.37 -50.43
CA ALA A 30 42.52 -39.62 -50.19
C ALA A 30 42.79 -38.47 -49.23
N PRO A 31 42.18 -37.29 -49.42
CA PRO A 31 42.35 -36.20 -48.49
C PRO A 31 41.64 -36.53 -47.16
N ALA A 32 42.35 -36.36 -46.04
CA ALA A 32 41.77 -36.30 -44.71
C ALA A 32 40.80 -35.11 -44.57
N TYR A 33 41.08 -33.99 -45.25
CA TYR A 33 40.13 -32.90 -45.42
C TYR A 33 40.44 -32.03 -46.64
N VAL A 34 39.40 -31.39 -47.18
CA VAL A 34 39.49 -30.26 -48.12
C VAL A 34 38.57 -29.16 -47.60
N ARG A 35 39.09 -27.94 -47.45
CA ARG A 35 38.39 -26.82 -46.83
C ARG A 35 38.63 -25.54 -47.62
N VAL A 36 37.64 -24.66 -47.62
CA VAL A 36 37.77 -23.26 -48.06
C VAL A 36 37.71 -22.36 -46.84
N PHE A 37 38.61 -21.38 -46.76
CA PHE A 37 38.56 -20.28 -45.80
C PHE A 37 37.96 -19.07 -46.50
N ILE A 38 36.90 -18.49 -45.94
CA ILE A 38 36.26 -17.27 -46.42
C ILE A 38 36.37 -16.26 -45.28
N ASP A 39 37.08 -15.16 -45.51
CA ASP A 39 37.41 -14.12 -44.51
C ASP A 39 37.94 -14.70 -43.19
N GLY A 40 38.80 -15.72 -43.31
CA GLY A 40 39.43 -16.41 -42.17
C GLY A 40 38.59 -17.51 -41.51
N THR A 41 37.33 -17.71 -41.92
CA THR A 41 36.48 -18.79 -41.41
C THR A 41 36.51 -20.00 -42.35
N TYR A 42 36.81 -21.19 -41.83
CA TYR A 42 36.88 -22.39 -42.66
C TYR A 42 35.53 -23.11 -42.80
N TYR A 43 35.33 -23.72 -43.96
CA TYR A 43 34.19 -24.57 -44.29
C TYR A 43 34.69 -25.84 -44.99
N SER A 44 34.21 -27.00 -44.54
CA SER A 44 34.51 -28.28 -45.20
C SER A 44 33.84 -28.34 -46.57
N MET A 45 34.60 -28.75 -47.58
CA MET A 45 34.13 -28.89 -48.95
C MET A 45 33.71 -30.33 -49.23
N SER A 46 32.81 -30.52 -50.18
CA SER A 46 32.32 -31.83 -50.61
C SER A 46 32.84 -32.18 -51.98
N LYS A 47 33.14 -33.47 -52.23
CA LYS A 47 33.44 -33.94 -53.59
C LYS A 47 32.28 -33.61 -54.52
N GLN A 48 32.59 -33.07 -55.68
CA GLN A 48 31.61 -32.85 -56.74
C GLN A 48 31.09 -34.19 -57.29
N THR A 49 31.97 -35.18 -57.40
CA THR A 49 31.64 -36.54 -57.86
C THR A 49 31.93 -37.55 -56.74
N PRO A 50 30.93 -37.96 -55.93
CA PRO A 50 31.17 -38.79 -54.74
C PRO A 50 31.82 -40.16 -55.01
N GLY A 51 31.63 -40.73 -56.20
CA GLY A 51 32.20 -42.02 -56.62
C GLY A 51 33.62 -41.93 -57.18
N ASP A 52 34.16 -40.72 -57.33
CA ASP A 52 35.52 -40.52 -57.80
C ASP A 52 36.52 -40.83 -56.66
N VAL A 53 37.34 -41.85 -56.87
CA VAL A 53 38.36 -42.34 -55.92
C VAL A 53 39.77 -42.28 -56.51
N THR A 54 39.92 -41.65 -57.68
CA THR A 54 41.20 -41.41 -58.32
C THR A 54 41.61 -39.97 -58.01
N TYR A 55 42.70 -39.81 -57.28
CA TYR A 55 43.25 -38.52 -56.90
C TYR A 55 44.50 -38.17 -57.70
N THR A 56 45.04 -39.11 -58.49
CA THR A 56 46.21 -38.84 -59.35
C THR A 56 45.87 -38.00 -60.58
N ASP A 57 44.64 -38.07 -61.08
CA ASP A 57 44.11 -37.27 -62.19
C ASP A 57 43.32 -36.02 -61.73
N GLY A 58 43.01 -35.96 -60.43
CA GLY A 58 42.44 -34.80 -59.76
C GLY A 58 40.95 -34.93 -59.49
N CYS A 59 40.56 -34.70 -58.24
CA CYS A 59 39.19 -34.76 -57.77
C CYS A 59 38.70 -33.36 -57.35
N VAL A 60 37.57 -32.91 -57.91
CA VAL A 60 37.03 -31.56 -57.63
C VAL A 60 36.20 -31.55 -56.35
N TYR A 61 36.47 -30.57 -55.49
CA TYR A 61 35.71 -30.29 -54.27
C TYR A 61 35.00 -28.95 -54.39
N THR A 62 33.77 -28.86 -53.91
CA THR A 62 32.93 -27.66 -53.96
C THR A 62 32.29 -27.29 -52.61
N TYR A 63 32.00 -26.01 -52.42
CA TYR A 63 31.23 -25.47 -51.30
C TYR A 63 30.42 -24.25 -51.77
N SER A 64 29.14 -24.15 -51.40
CA SER A 64 28.27 -23.05 -51.84
C SER A 64 27.63 -22.31 -50.66
N ARG A 65 27.56 -20.97 -50.73
CA ARG A 65 26.92 -20.15 -49.68
C ARG A 65 26.46 -18.78 -50.18
N PHE A 66 25.49 -18.18 -49.50
CA PHE A 66 25.26 -16.74 -49.50
C PHE A 66 26.31 -16.00 -48.67
N LEU A 67 26.59 -14.75 -49.03
CA LEU A 67 27.54 -13.87 -48.35
C LEU A 67 26.92 -12.51 -48.07
N SER A 68 27.42 -11.83 -47.04
CA SER A 68 27.01 -10.46 -46.68
C SER A 68 27.49 -9.44 -47.71
N LEU A 69 26.90 -8.24 -47.72
CA LEU A 69 27.34 -7.15 -48.59
C LEU A 69 28.84 -6.82 -48.36
N GLY A 70 29.61 -6.67 -49.44
CA GLY A 70 31.00 -6.22 -49.37
C GLY A 70 31.98 -7.04 -50.21
N SER A 71 33.26 -6.74 -50.04
CA SER A 71 34.37 -7.45 -50.69
C SER A 71 34.89 -8.55 -49.77
N HIS A 72 34.94 -9.78 -50.27
CA HIS A 72 35.42 -10.94 -49.54
C HIS A 72 36.79 -11.41 -50.02
N SER A 73 37.40 -12.31 -49.25
CA SER A 73 38.64 -13.01 -49.62
C SER A 73 38.54 -14.49 -49.28
N TYR A 74 39.27 -15.33 -50.02
CA TYR A 74 39.27 -16.77 -49.79
C TYR A 74 40.59 -17.45 -50.12
N TYR A 75 40.82 -18.62 -49.52
CA TYR A 75 41.89 -19.54 -49.91
C TYR A 75 41.49 -20.98 -49.56
N PHE A 76 42.17 -21.97 -50.13
CA PHE A 76 41.90 -23.38 -49.88
C PHE A 76 43.01 -24.03 -49.07
N GLN A 77 42.63 -25.05 -48.31
CA GLN A 77 43.55 -25.92 -47.58
C GLN A 77 43.11 -27.37 -47.71
N ALA A 78 44.06 -28.25 -48.01
CA ALA A 78 43.84 -29.68 -48.05
C ALA A 78 44.97 -30.42 -47.34
N SER A 79 44.64 -31.59 -46.79
CA SER A 79 45.60 -32.52 -46.20
C SER A 79 45.17 -33.95 -46.47
N ASP A 80 46.14 -34.81 -46.73
CA ASP A 80 46.04 -36.27 -46.81
C ASP A 80 46.25 -36.95 -45.43
N GLY A 81 46.47 -36.17 -44.36
CA GLY A 81 46.83 -36.67 -43.04
C GLY A 81 48.34 -36.76 -42.77
N TYR A 82 49.18 -36.55 -43.79
CA TYR A 82 50.64 -36.56 -43.70
C TYR A 82 51.24 -35.18 -43.99
N ALA A 83 50.70 -34.47 -44.98
CA ALA A 83 51.11 -33.14 -45.39
C ALA A 83 49.91 -32.20 -45.50
N ILE A 84 50.18 -30.90 -45.44
CA ILE A 84 49.18 -29.85 -45.63
C ILE A 84 49.63 -28.98 -46.80
N ASN A 85 48.71 -28.72 -47.72
CA ASN A 85 48.89 -27.75 -48.79
C ASN A 85 47.89 -26.60 -48.57
N THR A 86 48.34 -25.35 -48.75
CA THR A 86 47.52 -24.14 -48.62
C THR A 86 47.78 -23.26 -49.84
N THR A 87 46.72 -22.76 -50.47
CA THR A 87 46.84 -21.86 -51.63
C THR A 87 47.16 -20.43 -51.20
N SER A 88 47.52 -19.58 -52.15
CA SER A 88 47.51 -18.13 -51.93
C SER A 88 46.09 -17.61 -51.62
N ILE A 89 46.01 -16.41 -51.07
CA ILE A 89 44.74 -15.71 -50.83
C ILE A 89 44.26 -15.08 -52.14
N TYR A 90 43.04 -15.41 -52.51
CA TYR A 90 42.31 -14.83 -53.63
C TYR A 90 41.33 -13.77 -53.14
N GLN A 91 41.18 -12.70 -53.91
CA GLN A 91 40.16 -11.68 -53.67
C GLN A 91 38.84 -12.09 -54.33
N GLY A 92 37.72 -11.70 -53.74
CA GLY A 92 36.37 -12.01 -54.19
C GLY A 92 35.69 -13.13 -53.41
N PRO A 93 34.39 -13.37 -53.64
CA PRO A 93 33.54 -12.62 -54.55
C PRO A 93 33.16 -11.24 -53.99
N THR A 94 32.80 -10.29 -54.85
CA THR A 94 32.24 -9.01 -54.43
C THR A 94 30.72 -9.10 -54.39
N VAL A 95 30.15 -8.95 -53.20
CA VAL A 95 28.70 -8.96 -52.99
C VAL A 95 28.18 -7.53 -53.06
N THR A 96 27.16 -7.32 -53.89
CA THR A 96 26.51 -6.02 -54.12
C THR A 96 25.09 -6.04 -53.55
N ALA A 97 24.47 -4.87 -53.36
CA ALA A 97 23.12 -4.78 -52.79
C ALA A 97 22.01 -5.19 -53.79
N GLY A 98 22.33 -5.38 -55.08
CA GLY A 98 21.33 -5.47 -56.16
C GLY A 98 20.74 -4.10 -56.51
N PRO A 99 19.82 -4.01 -57.49
CA PRO A 99 19.09 -2.77 -57.75
C PRO A 99 18.12 -2.45 -56.60
N ASN A 100 18.07 -1.18 -56.19
CA ASN A 100 17.09 -0.67 -55.24
C ASN A 100 15.68 -0.81 -55.82
N GLN A 101 14.75 -1.38 -55.06
CA GLN A 101 13.32 -1.42 -55.38
C GLN A 101 12.61 -0.34 -54.58
N ALA A 102 11.56 0.24 -55.15
CA ALA A 102 10.81 1.26 -54.44
C ALA A 102 10.05 0.64 -53.25
N PRO A 103 9.86 1.39 -52.16
CA PRO A 103 9.07 0.93 -51.04
C PRO A 103 7.61 0.72 -51.45
N VAL A 104 6.89 -0.08 -50.68
CA VAL A 104 5.47 -0.37 -50.85
C VAL A 104 4.69 0.16 -49.65
N LEU A 105 3.62 0.91 -49.92
CA LEU A 105 2.68 1.40 -48.93
C LEU A 105 1.38 0.60 -48.98
N SER A 106 0.93 0.09 -47.84
CA SER A 106 -0.31 -0.70 -47.74
C SER A 106 -1.09 -0.39 -46.46
N ALA A 107 -2.33 -0.88 -46.37
CA ALA A 107 -3.22 -0.70 -45.20
C ALA A 107 -3.45 0.77 -44.77
N ALA A 108 -3.53 1.67 -45.75
CA ALA A 108 -3.87 3.08 -45.54
C ALA A 108 -5.22 3.22 -44.82
N SER A 109 -5.25 3.94 -43.69
CA SER A 109 -6.49 4.15 -42.94
C SER A 109 -6.49 5.45 -42.12
N VAL A 110 -7.70 5.93 -41.80
CA VAL A 110 -7.96 6.94 -40.78
C VAL A 110 -9.10 6.46 -39.89
N THR A 111 -8.92 6.55 -38.57
CA THR A 111 -9.91 6.12 -37.58
C THR A 111 -10.06 7.20 -36.48
N PRO A 112 -11.29 7.62 -36.14
CA PRO A 112 -12.55 7.31 -36.81
C PRO A 112 -12.69 7.99 -38.19
N THR A 113 -13.63 7.57 -39.04
CA THR A 113 -13.86 8.17 -40.37
C THR A 113 -14.72 9.44 -40.33
N SER A 114 -15.31 9.75 -39.19
CA SER A 114 -16.07 10.97 -38.92
C SER A 114 -15.98 11.35 -37.44
N GLY A 115 -16.15 12.64 -37.13
CA GLY A 115 -16.12 13.14 -35.76
C GLY A 115 -16.42 14.64 -35.66
N THR A 116 -16.09 15.21 -34.50
CA THR A 116 -16.18 16.65 -34.21
C THR A 116 -14.78 17.27 -34.18
N THR A 117 -14.70 18.59 -33.97
CA THR A 117 -13.40 19.30 -33.83
C THR A 117 -12.56 18.83 -32.65
N ASN A 118 -13.16 18.12 -31.68
CA ASN A 118 -12.47 17.54 -30.52
C ASN A 118 -12.13 16.05 -30.71
N THR A 119 -12.58 15.43 -31.81
CA THR A 119 -12.25 14.04 -32.12
C THR A 119 -10.79 13.94 -32.57
N THR A 120 -10.02 13.11 -31.88
CA THR A 120 -8.66 12.75 -32.33
C THR A 120 -8.76 11.69 -33.42
N PHE A 121 -8.26 12.03 -34.61
CA PHE A 121 -8.17 11.13 -35.76
C PHE A 121 -6.78 10.52 -35.82
N THR A 122 -6.69 9.20 -35.96
CA THR A 122 -5.43 8.47 -36.11
C THR A 122 -5.30 7.95 -37.53
N TYR A 123 -4.29 8.42 -38.23
CA TYR A 123 -3.86 7.97 -39.55
C TYR A 123 -2.82 6.87 -39.41
N ALA A 124 -2.97 5.78 -40.16
CA ALA A 124 -2.04 4.66 -40.14
C ALA A 124 -1.73 4.16 -41.54
N ILE A 125 -0.49 3.72 -41.73
CA ILE A 125 0.02 3.12 -42.97
C ILE A 125 1.07 2.06 -42.65
N VAL A 126 1.15 1.00 -43.45
CA VAL A 126 2.23 0.01 -43.41
C VAL A 126 3.23 0.31 -44.51
N TYR A 127 4.50 0.47 -44.12
CA TYR A 127 5.65 0.58 -45.01
C TYR A 127 6.35 -0.76 -45.08
N SER A 128 6.62 -1.26 -46.29
CA SER A 128 7.48 -2.42 -46.51
C SER A 128 8.45 -2.17 -47.66
N ASP A 129 9.64 -2.73 -47.60
CA ASP A 129 10.66 -2.58 -48.66
C ASP A 129 11.26 -3.94 -49.06
N PRO A 130 11.27 -4.32 -50.35
CA PRO A 130 11.83 -5.59 -50.81
C PRO A 130 13.34 -5.77 -50.58
N ASN A 131 14.08 -4.67 -50.48
CA ASN A 131 15.52 -4.65 -50.19
C ASN A 131 15.82 -4.53 -48.70
N ASP A 132 14.78 -4.52 -47.85
CA ASP A 132 14.86 -4.27 -46.40
C ASP A 132 15.38 -2.86 -46.06
N ASP A 133 15.26 -1.91 -47.00
CA ASP A 133 15.73 -0.55 -46.82
C ASP A 133 14.83 0.24 -45.85
N ALA A 134 15.45 0.84 -44.83
CA ALA A 134 14.76 1.68 -43.87
C ALA A 134 14.25 2.97 -44.55
N PRO A 135 13.05 3.47 -44.18
CA PRO A 135 12.55 4.70 -44.77
C PRO A 135 13.40 5.90 -44.33
N SER A 136 13.82 6.71 -45.29
CA SER A 136 14.28 8.08 -45.05
C SER A 136 13.16 8.97 -44.49
N HIS A 137 11.91 8.72 -44.88
CA HIS A 137 10.71 9.32 -44.28
C HIS A 137 9.43 8.54 -44.59
N VAL A 138 8.46 8.66 -43.69
CA VAL A 138 7.05 8.27 -43.90
C VAL A 138 6.19 9.45 -43.46
N ARG A 139 5.27 9.88 -44.34
CA ARG A 139 4.46 11.09 -44.15
C ARG A 139 3.00 10.84 -44.51
N VAL A 140 2.12 11.54 -43.80
CA VAL A 140 0.73 11.75 -44.20
C VAL A 140 0.57 13.20 -44.66
N ILE A 141 -0.15 13.39 -45.75
CA ILE A 141 -0.53 14.70 -46.26
C ILE A 141 -2.03 14.83 -46.02
N ILE A 142 -2.46 15.84 -45.28
CA ILE A 142 -3.86 16.12 -44.95
C ILE A 142 -4.17 17.53 -45.47
N ASP A 143 -5.09 17.65 -46.42
CA ASP A 143 -5.42 18.89 -47.13
C ASP A 143 -4.18 19.68 -47.57
N ASP A 144 -3.28 18.99 -48.27
CA ASP A 144 -1.99 19.50 -48.77
C ASP A 144 -0.96 19.88 -47.70
N ILE A 145 -1.25 19.69 -46.40
CA ILE A 145 -0.31 19.90 -45.30
C ILE A 145 0.41 18.59 -44.95
N THR A 146 1.75 18.62 -44.94
CA THR A 146 2.59 17.46 -44.72
C THR A 146 2.96 17.25 -43.25
N PHE A 147 2.73 16.05 -42.73
CA PHE A 147 3.09 15.64 -41.37
C PHE A 147 3.97 14.38 -41.40
N ALA A 148 5.03 14.38 -40.57
CA ALA A 148 5.86 13.20 -40.37
C ALA A 148 5.13 12.19 -39.48
N MET A 149 5.18 10.90 -39.83
CA MET A 149 4.58 9.82 -39.06
C MET A 149 5.62 9.13 -38.18
N VAL A 150 5.15 8.52 -37.09
CA VAL A 150 6.01 7.82 -36.12
C VAL A 150 5.86 6.32 -36.29
N LYS A 151 6.97 5.59 -36.29
CA LYS A 151 6.98 4.13 -36.31
C LYS A 151 6.36 3.59 -35.02
N GLN A 152 5.33 2.74 -35.14
CA GLN A 152 4.57 2.25 -33.99
C GLN A 152 5.40 1.31 -33.10
N ASN A 153 6.24 0.47 -33.71
CA ASN A 153 7.20 -0.38 -33.00
C ASN A 153 8.64 0.02 -33.38
N PRO A 154 9.32 0.89 -32.60
CA PRO A 154 10.69 1.30 -32.89
C PRO A 154 11.74 0.18 -32.82
N ALA A 155 11.42 -0.94 -32.14
CA ALA A 155 12.32 -2.08 -32.00
C ALA A 155 12.27 -3.03 -33.21
N ASP A 156 11.24 -2.91 -34.04
CA ASP A 156 11.17 -3.63 -35.31
C ASP A 156 12.17 -2.99 -36.29
N THR A 157 13.09 -3.76 -36.83
CA THR A 157 14.13 -3.31 -37.77
C THR A 157 14.07 -4.05 -39.10
N THR A 158 13.06 -4.89 -39.31
CA THR A 158 12.83 -5.62 -40.55
C THR A 158 11.76 -4.88 -41.33
N TYR A 159 12.05 -4.51 -42.57
CA TYR A 159 11.16 -3.74 -43.44
C TYR A 159 10.57 -4.62 -44.55
N THR A 160 11.11 -5.81 -44.76
CA THR A 160 10.56 -6.81 -45.70
C THR A 160 9.21 -7.39 -45.27
N ASP A 161 8.89 -7.43 -43.97
CA ASP A 161 7.62 -7.93 -43.41
C ASP A 161 6.60 -6.83 -43.09
N GLY A 162 7.03 -5.57 -43.14
CA GLY A 162 6.18 -4.39 -43.08
C GLY A 162 6.03 -3.80 -41.68
N CYS A 163 6.36 -2.51 -41.55
CA CYS A 163 6.24 -1.76 -40.30
C CYS A 163 5.09 -0.76 -40.35
N THR A 164 4.32 -0.66 -39.26
CA THR A 164 3.23 0.33 -39.15
C THR A 164 3.74 1.68 -38.67
N TYR A 165 3.29 2.75 -39.33
CA TYR A 165 3.52 4.14 -38.97
C TYR A 165 2.19 4.83 -38.67
N VAL A 166 2.18 5.68 -37.64
CA VAL A 166 0.98 6.36 -37.15
C VAL A 166 1.18 7.87 -36.97
N PHE A 167 0.11 8.64 -37.14
CA PHE A 167 0.03 10.06 -36.80
C PHE A 167 -1.39 10.38 -36.30
N SER A 168 -1.50 11.14 -35.21
CA SER A 168 -2.80 11.51 -34.63
C SER A 168 -2.93 13.03 -34.50
N THR A 169 -4.09 13.56 -34.87
CA THR A 169 -4.40 15.00 -34.78
C THR A 169 -5.91 15.24 -34.65
N THR A 170 -6.29 16.41 -34.16
CA THR A 170 -7.63 16.98 -34.38
C THR A 170 -7.64 17.79 -35.67
N LEU A 171 -8.83 18.06 -36.21
CA LEU A 171 -9.02 18.78 -37.47
C LEU A 171 -10.12 19.83 -37.34
N GLY A 172 -10.05 20.87 -38.18
CA GLY A 172 -11.08 21.89 -38.32
C GLY A 172 -12.36 21.31 -38.92
N MET A 173 -13.43 22.11 -38.99
CA MET A 173 -14.68 21.66 -39.61
C MET A 173 -14.52 21.48 -41.13
N GLY A 174 -15.11 20.42 -41.68
CA GLY A 174 -15.14 20.18 -43.12
C GLY A 174 -15.03 18.71 -43.49
N THR A 175 -15.04 18.45 -44.79
CA THR A 175 -14.64 17.16 -45.35
C THR A 175 -13.18 17.25 -45.74
N HIS A 176 -12.34 16.46 -45.08
CA HIS A 176 -10.90 16.45 -45.32
C HIS A 176 -10.53 15.45 -46.42
N SER A 177 -9.29 15.54 -46.88
CA SER A 177 -8.66 14.57 -47.78
C SER A 177 -7.25 14.25 -47.31
N TYR A 178 -6.79 13.03 -47.59
CA TYR A 178 -5.46 12.60 -47.21
C TYR A 178 -4.84 11.59 -48.16
N TYR A 179 -3.51 11.53 -48.17
CA TYR A 179 -2.74 10.45 -48.77
C TYR A 179 -1.40 10.29 -48.05
N PHE A 180 -0.70 9.18 -48.31
CA PHE A 180 0.59 8.89 -47.71
C PHE A 180 1.71 8.93 -48.73
N THR A 181 2.90 9.26 -48.26
CA THR A 181 4.14 9.17 -49.04
C THR A 181 5.25 8.58 -48.19
N ALA A 182 6.12 7.76 -48.79
CA ALA A 182 7.34 7.29 -48.15
C ALA A 182 8.50 7.23 -49.14
N SER A 183 9.71 7.20 -48.61
CA SER A 183 10.94 7.05 -49.38
C SER A 183 11.99 6.33 -48.57
N ASP A 184 12.74 5.45 -49.20
CA ASP A 184 13.98 4.81 -48.71
C ASP A 184 15.23 5.70 -48.90
N GLY A 185 15.07 6.88 -49.52
CA GLY A 185 16.17 7.79 -49.88
C GLY A 185 16.65 7.69 -51.34
N ASN A 186 16.29 6.61 -52.04
CA ASN A 186 16.64 6.35 -53.44
C ASN A 186 15.40 6.31 -54.36
N ALA A 187 14.25 5.90 -53.83
CA ALA A 187 12.96 5.77 -54.47
C ALA A 187 11.85 6.30 -53.55
N THR A 188 10.67 6.52 -54.12
CA THR A 188 9.50 7.04 -53.40
C THR A 188 8.26 6.24 -53.75
N ALA A 189 7.31 6.19 -52.83
CA ALA A 189 6.00 5.59 -53.02
C ALA A 189 4.92 6.49 -52.45
N SER A 190 3.73 6.47 -53.06
CA SER A 190 2.59 7.25 -52.62
C SER A 190 1.28 6.50 -52.83
N THR A 191 0.33 6.70 -51.92
CA THR A 191 -1.03 6.18 -52.09
C THR A 191 -1.88 7.16 -52.91
N PRO A 192 -2.98 6.71 -53.54
CA PRO A 192 -4.00 7.61 -54.06
C PRO A 192 -4.59 8.50 -52.95
N VAL A 193 -5.15 9.64 -53.34
CA VAL A 193 -5.90 10.53 -52.43
C VAL A 193 -7.18 9.86 -51.99
N ALA A 194 -7.38 9.77 -50.68
CA ALA A 194 -8.58 9.29 -50.03
C ALA A 194 -9.37 10.47 -49.43
N SER A 195 -10.70 10.34 -49.41
CA SER A 195 -11.58 11.30 -48.74
C SER A 195 -11.83 10.92 -47.28
N GLY A 196 -12.03 11.94 -46.44
CA GLY A 196 -12.25 11.80 -45.01
C GLY A 196 -11.02 12.22 -44.17
N PRO A 197 -11.17 12.32 -42.84
CA PRO A 197 -12.41 12.16 -42.09
C PRO A 197 -13.39 13.34 -42.30
N ILE A 198 -14.67 13.11 -42.01
CA ILE A 198 -15.69 14.18 -42.02
C ILE A 198 -15.76 14.78 -40.62
N VAL A 199 -15.52 16.09 -40.50
CA VAL A 199 -15.60 16.84 -39.25
C VAL A 199 -16.81 17.76 -39.28
N THR A 200 -17.80 17.46 -38.46
CA THR A 200 -19.05 18.24 -38.36
C THR A 200 -19.03 19.17 -37.17
N SER A 201 -19.69 20.34 -37.27
CA SER A 201 -20.07 21.12 -36.07
C SER A 201 -21.09 20.35 -35.26
N ILE A 202 -20.96 20.42 -33.94
CA ILE A 202 -22.01 20.04 -33.00
C ILE A 202 -23.15 21.05 -33.18
N SER A 203 -24.27 20.64 -33.81
CA SER A 203 -25.44 21.51 -33.93
C SER A 203 -26.39 21.44 -32.72
N SER A 204 -26.02 20.75 -31.63
CA SER A 204 -26.68 20.88 -30.31
C SER A 204 -25.85 20.26 -29.18
N ASN A 205 -24.67 20.79 -28.85
CA ASN A 205 -24.04 20.37 -27.58
C ASN A 205 -24.87 20.93 -26.42
N GLN A 206 -25.41 20.07 -25.57
CA GLN A 206 -26.22 20.38 -24.41
C GLN A 206 -25.33 20.46 -23.16
N PRO A 207 -25.67 21.33 -22.19
CA PRO A 207 -24.91 21.41 -20.96
C PRO A 207 -25.04 20.11 -20.14
N PRO A 208 -23.97 19.69 -19.44
CA PRO A 208 -24.04 18.54 -18.55
C PRO A 208 -24.97 18.84 -17.36
N VAL A 209 -25.42 17.78 -16.69
CA VAL A 209 -26.27 17.85 -15.50
C VAL A 209 -25.64 17.04 -14.37
N LEU A 210 -25.56 17.65 -13.19
CA LEU A 210 -25.16 16.97 -11.96
C LEU A 210 -26.40 16.56 -11.16
N VAL A 211 -26.50 15.29 -10.80
CA VAL A 211 -27.66 14.71 -10.09
C VAL A 211 -27.22 13.98 -8.82
N ASN A 212 -28.10 13.92 -7.82
CA ASN A 212 -27.90 13.16 -6.58
C ASN A 212 -26.57 13.48 -5.85
N GLY A 213 -26.14 14.74 -5.88
CA GLY A 213 -24.97 15.21 -5.15
C GLY A 213 -25.17 15.12 -3.64
N GLY A 214 -24.22 14.52 -2.92
CA GLY A 214 -24.29 14.43 -1.47
C GLY A 214 -23.00 13.91 -0.83
N VAL A 215 -23.05 13.75 0.50
CA VAL A 215 -21.94 13.27 1.31
C VAL A 215 -22.41 12.21 2.30
N SER A 216 -21.63 11.15 2.45
CA SER A 216 -21.89 10.05 3.39
C SER A 216 -20.64 9.70 4.20
N PRO A 217 -20.73 9.62 5.54
CA PRO A 217 -21.88 10.03 6.34
C PRO A 217 -22.11 11.56 6.25
N ALA A 218 -23.36 12.01 6.45
CA ALA A 218 -23.69 13.45 6.44
C ALA A 218 -23.08 14.23 7.62
N ARG A 219 -22.47 13.51 8.58
CA ARG A 219 -21.85 14.02 9.80
C ARG A 219 -20.69 13.11 10.20
N GLY A 220 -19.67 13.65 10.86
CA GLY A 220 -18.53 12.86 11.33
C GLY A 220 -17.79 13.47 12.51
N THR A 221 -16.76 12.78 12.98
CA THR A 221 -15.76 13.28 13.93
C THR A 221 -14.43 13.57 13.21
N PRO A 222 -13.46 14.28 13.84
CA PRO A 222 -12.13 14.43 13.25
C PRO A 222 -11.52 13.09 12.86
N GLY A 223 -11.13 12.96 11.60
CA GLY A 223 -10.61 11.72 11.02
C GLY A 223 -11.67 10.80 10.39
N THR A 224 -12.96 11.14 10.49
CA THR A 224 -14.01 10.46 9.71
C THR A 224 -13.77 10.70 8.23
N SER A 225 -13.70 9.62 7.44
CA SER A 225 -13.65 9.70 5.98
C SER A 225 -15.05 9.99 5.45
N LEU A 226 -15.24 11.20 4.92
CA LEU A 226 -16.48 11.63 4.30
C LEU A 226 -16.40 11.34 2.80
N MET A 227 -17.31 10.51 2.31
CA MET A 227 -17.42 10.15 0.91
C MET A 227 -18.41 11.10 0.22
N PHE A 228 -17.89 12.02 -0.56
CA PHE A 228 -18.66 12.89 -1.44
C PHE A 228 -18.95 12.13 -2.74
N SER A 229 -20.19 12.22 -3.22
CA SER A 229 -20.62 11.53 -4.43
C SER A 229 -21.60 12.36 -5.24
N VAL A 230 -21.48 12.32 -6.57
CA VAL A 230 -22.41 12.99 -7.49
C VAL A 230 -22.51 12.19 -8.79
N GLY A 231 -23.72 12.12 -9.37
CA GLY A 231 -23.94 11.60 -10.72
C GLY A 231 -23.69 12.69 -11.76
N TYR A 232 -22.92 12.36 -12.80
CA TYR A 232 -22.72 13.19 -13.98
C TYR A 232 -23.52 12.62 -15.14
N TRP A 233 -24.36 13.44 -15.76
CA TRP A 233 -25.15 13.09 -16.93
C TRP A 233 -24.89 14.10 -18.03
N ASP A 234 -24.77 13.63 -19.27
CA ASP A 234 -24.63 14.48 -20.44
C ASP A 234 -25.44 13.91 -21.61
N ALA A 235 -26.28 14.74 -22.22
CA ALA A 235 -27.23 14.33 -23.25
C ALA A 235 -26.54 13.87 -24.54
N ASP A 236 -25.37 14.44 -24.83
CA ASP A 236 -24.60 14.22 -26.04
C ASP A 236 -23.44 13.24 -25.80
N ASN A 237 -23.44 12.61 -24.63
CA ASN A 237 -22.44 11.64 -24.19
C ASN A 237 -21.04 12.23 -24.03
N ASP A 238 -20.92 13.54 -23.78
CA ASP A 238 -19.64 14.21 -23.57
C ASP A 238 -19.07 13.83 -22.19
N ALA A 239 -17.83 13.34 -22.18
CA ALA A 239 -17.10 13.09 -20.93
C ALA A 239 -16.78 14.42 -20.22
N PRO A 240 -16.79 14.46 -18.87
CA PRO A 240 -16.33 15.64 -18.17
C PRO A 240 -14.83 15.83 -18.41
N GLU A 241 -14.44 17.01 -18.89
CA GLU A 241 -13.05 17.48 -18.89
C GLU A 241 -12.55 17.62 -17.44
N SER A 242 -13.42 18.09 -16.55
CA SER A 242 -13.13 18.17 -15.12
C SER A 242 -14.39 18.03 -14.29
N ILE A 243 -14.23 17.43 -13.11
CA ILE A 243 -15.28 17.31 -12.10
C ILE A 243 -14.63 17.31 -10.72
N PHE A 244 -15.12 18.19 -9.84
CA PHE A 244 -14.60 18.36 -8.50
C PHE A 244 -15.72 18.65 -7.50
N VAL A 245 -15.47 18.32 -6.24
CA VAL A 245 -16.21 18.86 -5.11
C VAL A 245 -15.43 20.05 -4.55
N TYR A 246 -16.09 21.21 -4.52
CA TYR A 246 -15.60 22.39 -3.82
C TYR A 246 -15.97 22.26 -2.34
N ILE A 247 -15.01 22.45 -1.43
CA ILE A 247 -15.26 22.45 0.02
C ILE A 247 -14.61 23.68 0.64
N ALA A 248 -15.39 24.47 1.38
CA ALA A 248 -14.95 25.63 2.13
C ALA A 248 -15.38 25.56 3.59
N GLY A 249 -14.61 26.21 4.48
CA GLY A 249 -15.02 26.41 5.86
C GLY A 249 -16.05 27.53 5.98
N SER A 250 -16.70 27.63 7.15
CA SER A 250 -17.61 28.75 7.46
C SER A 250 -16.98 30.13 7.20
N ASN A 251 -17.75 31.06 6.61
CA ASN A 251 -17.34 32.41 6.21
C ASN A 251 -16.28 32.51 5.10
N TYR A 252 -16.23 31.56 4.15
CA TYR A 252 -15.28 31.57 3.02
C TYR A 252 -13.79 31.59 3.44
N SER A 253 -13.48 31.22 4.68
CA SER A 253 -12.08 31.06 5.09
C SER A 253 -11.50 29.84 4.39
N SER A 254 -10.48 30.05 3.55
CA SER A 254 -9.87 29.02 2.72
C SER A 254 -9.39 27.84 3.57
N VAL A 255 -10.01 26.67 3.37
CA VAL A 255 -9.38 25.40 3.70
C VAL A 255 -8.43 25.10 2.54
N ALA A 256 -7.15 24.86 2.82
CA ALA A 256 -6.16 24.58 1.78
C ALA A 256 -6.63 23.43 0.87
N GLY A 257 -6.65 23.65 -0.46
CA GLY A 257 -7.10 22.64 -1.43
C GLY A 257 -8.62 22.62 -1.66
N SER A 258 -9.25 23.77 -1.82
CA SER A 258 -10.72 23.91 -1.88
C SER A 258 -11.41 23.14 -3.01
N ASN A 259 -10.69 22.58 -3.99
CA ASN A 259 -11.25 21.76 -5.06
C ASN A 259 -10.65 20.35 -4.97
N TYR A 260 -11.48 19.37 -4.67
CA TYR A 260 -11.09 17.95 -4.67
C TYR A 260 -11.58 17.29 -5.96
N THR A 261 -10.65 16.90 -6.83
CA THR A 261 -10.96 16.17 -8.06
C THR A 261 -11.69 14.86 -7.71
N MET A 262 -12.80 14.60 -8.40
CA MET A 262 -13.57 13.38 -8.19
C MET A 262 -13.12 12.29 -9.16
N THR A 263 -13.22 11.04 -8.71
CA THR A 263 -12.86 9.87 -9.51
C THR A 263 -14.13 9.14 -9.95
N LYS A 264 -14.18 8.75 -11.22
CA LYS A 264 -15.27 7.91 -11.75
C LYS A 264 -15.25 6.55 -11.04
N GLN A 265 -16.35 6.16 -10.41
CA GLN A 265 -16.40 4.93 -9.63
C GLN A 265 -16.23 3.68 -10.52
N GLN A 266 -16.68 3.74 -11.77
CA GLN A 266 -16.53 2.69 -12.76
C GLN A 266 -15.77 3.23 -13.99
N PRO A 267 -14.43 3.08 -14.05
CA PRO A 267 -13.61 3.65 -15.14
C PRO A 267 -13.91 3.07 -16.54
N GLY A 268 -14.49 1.88 -16.63
CA GLY A 268 -14.83 1.23 -17.90
C GLY A 268 -16.21 1.59 -18.45
N ASP A 269 -17.05 2.26 -17.65
CA ASP A 269 -18.28 2.85 -18.14
C ASP A 269 -17.91 4.09 -18.98
N MET A 270 -18.41 4.19 -20.21
CA MET A 270 -18.18 5.31 -21.14
C MET A 270 -19.50 5.89 -21.65
N ASN A 271 -20.63 5.47 -21.07
CA ASN A 271 -21.94 6.01 -21.36
C ASN A 271 -22.26 7.09 -20.32
N TYR A 272 -22.28 8.35 -20.75
CA TYR A 272 -22.64 9.49 -19.92
C TYR A 272 -24.13 9.87 -20.06
N THR A 273 -24.85 9.24 -21.01
CA THR A 273 -26.29 9.45 -21.23
C THR A 273 -27.19 8.70 -20.24
N ASP A 274 -26.68 7.71 -19.51
CA ASP A 274 -27.37 7.01 -18.41
C ASP A 274 -26.87 7.43 -17.02
N GLY A 275 -25.84 8.27 -16.99
CA GLY A 275 -25.32 8.91 -15.79
C GLY A 275 -24.22 8.09 -15.11
N CYS A 276 -23.06 8.70 -14.91
CA CYS A 276 -21.92 8.07 -14.24
C CYS A 276 -21.72 8.60 -12.82
N LEU A 277 -21.42 7.71 -11.87
CA LEU A 277 -21.14 8.10 -10.49
C LEU A 277 -19.67 8.49 -10.28
N TYR A 278 -19.46 9.68 -9.73
CA TYR A 278 -18.17 10.20 -9.32
C TYR A 278 -18.09 10.31 -7.80
N VAL A 279 -16.92 9.97 -7.24
CA VAL A 279 -16.70 9.95 -5.79
C VAL A 279 -15.37 10.62 -5.39
N ALA A 280 -15.34 11.19 -4.19
CA ALA A 280 -14.12 11.68 -3.53
C ALA A 280 -14.22 11.44 -2.02
N SER A 281 -13.14 10.93 -1.41
CA SER A 281 -13.07 10.70 0.03
C SER A 281 -12.19 11.76 0.70
N VAL A 282 -12.75 12.50 1.65
CA VAL A 282 -12.07 13.63 2.30
C VAL A 282 -12.25 13.53 3.82
N THR A 283 -11.19 13.79 4.58
CA THR A 283 -11.27 14.03 6.02
C THR A 283 -11.21 15.52 6.29
N LEU A 284 -12.18 16.06 7.02
CA LEU A 284 -12.27 17.50 7.30
C LEU A 284 -11.95 17.80 8.77
N PRO A 285 -11.42 19.01 9.07
CA PRO A 285 -11.21 19.44 10.45
C PRO A 285 -12.55 19.75 11.15
N LEU A 286 -12.50 19.99 12.46
CA LEU A 286 -13.68 20.38 13.24
C LEU A 286 -14.35 21.62 12.63
N GLY A 287 -15.67 21.54 12.46
CA GLY A 287 -16.48 22.67 12.05
C GLY A 287 -17.57 22.32 11.04
N ILE A 288 -18.21 23.38 10.53
CA ILE A 288 -19.20 23.32 9.46
C ILE A 288 -18.48 23.65 8.17
N HIS A 289 -18.65 22.75 7.20
CA HIS A 289 -18.07 22.91 5.87
C HIS A 289 -19.20 23.01 4.85
N GLU A 290 -19.12 24.03 4.02
CA GLU A 290 -19.96 24.20 2.86
C GLU A 290 -19.33 23.47 1.69
N TYR A 291 -20.15 22.79 0.88
CA TYR A 291 -19.69 22.12 -0.31
C TYR A 291 -20.66 22.30 -1.48
N MET A 292 -20.10 22.28 -2.69
CA MET A 292 -20.86 22.17 -3.94
C MET A 292 -20.08 21.31 -4.93
N PHE A 293 -20.77 20.60 -5.81
CA PHE A 293 -20.15 19.90 -6.92
C PHE A 293 -20.13 20.79 -8.15
N TRP A 294 -19.07 20.68 -8.94
CA TRP A 294 -18.93 21.39 -10.21
C TRP A 294 -18.30 20.48 -11.26
N CYS A 295 -18.75 20.59 -12.51
CA CYS A 295 -18.15 19.93 -13.66
C CYS A 295 -18.06 20.85 -14.89
N SER A 296 -17.20 20.45 -15.83
CA SER A 296 -17.07 21.01 -17.19
C SER A 296 -16.95 19.88 -18.21
N CYS A 297 -17.67 19.97 -19.32
CA CYS A 297 -17.47 19.13 -20.51
C CYS A 297 -16.51 19.77 -21.54
N GLY A 298 -15.80 20.84 -21.15
CA GLY A 298 -14.92 21.63 -22.02
C GLY A 298 -15.61 22.80 -22.71
N MET A 299 -16.93 22.72 -22.93
CA MET A 299 -17.73 23.79 -23.52
C MET A 299 -18.74 24.41 -22.56
N TYR A 300 -19.38 23.57 -21.74
CA TYR A 300 -20.34 23.99 -20.71
C TYR A 300 -19.94 23.41 -19.35
N GLY A 301 -20.44 24.03 -18.29
CA GLY A 301 -20.27 23.53 -16.93
C GLY A 301 -21.58 23.54 -16.17
N ALA A 302 -21.64 22.72 -15.12
CA ALA A 302 -22.78 22.63 -14.22
C ALA A 302 -22.32 22.62 -12.77
N ALA A 303 -23.18 23.11 -11.87
CA ALA A 303 -22.93 23.15 -10.45
C ALA A 303 -24.17 22.72 -9.66
N THR A 304 -23.98 22.07 -8.53
CA THR A 304 -25.07 21.85 -7.57
C THR A 304 -25.25 23.07 -6.67
N ASN A 305 -26.39 23.15 -5.99
CA ASN A 305 -26.54 24.08 -4.87
C ASN A 305 -25.53 23.79 -3.76
N ILE A 306 -25.24 24.82 -2.97
CA ILE A 306 -24.41 24.70 -1.77
C ILE A 306 -25.15 23.86 -0.73
N SER A 307 -24.44 22.90 -0.15
CA SER A 307 -24.89 22.06 0.94
C SER A 307 -23.86 22.09 2.08
N THR A 308 -24.22 21.60 3.26
CA THR A 308 -23.33 21.61 4.43
C THR A 308 -23.04 20.20 4.95
N VAL A 309 -21.84 20.02 5.48
CA VAL A 309 -21.42 18.83 6.22
C VAL A 309 -20.80 19.26 7.54
N VAL A 310 -21.08 18.47 8.59
CA VAL A 310 -20.77 18.85 9.97
C VAL A 310 -19.79 17.84 10.55
N VAL A 311 -18.62 18.31 11.01
CA VAL A 311 -17.60 17.45 11.63
C VAL A 311 -17.35 17.86 13.06
N SER A 312 -17.92 17.16 14.04
CA SER A 312 -17.98 17.53 15.47
C SER A 312 -17.20 16.62 16.41
N SER A 313 -16.89 17.16 17.60
CA SER A 313 -16.38 16.39 18.73
C SER A 313 -17.04 16.89 20.01
N GLU A 314 -17.96 16.10 20.56
CA GLU A 314 -18.62 16.38 21.83
C GLU A 314 -18.01 15.53 22.95
N LEU A 315 -17.48 16.19 23.97
CA LEU A 315 -17.06 15.53 25.21
C LEU A 315 -18.03 15.93 26.31
N ILE A 316 -18.72 14.94 26.87
CA ILE A 316 -19.69 15.13 27.94
C ILE A 316 -19.29 14.23 29.11
N SER A 317 -19.35 14.76 30.34
CA SER A 317 -19.17 13.95 31.54
C SER A 317 -20.27 14.21 32.55
N ILE A 318 -20.58 13.18 33.35
CA ILE A 318 -21.57 13.23 34.44
C ILE A 318 -20.81 13.20 35.76
N GLN A 319 -21.00 14.21 36.59
CA GLN A 319 -20.56 14.27 37.98
C GLN A 319 -21.75 14.00 38.90
N ILE A 320 -21.51 13.34 40.04
CA ILE A 320 -22.54 12.96 41.01
C ILE A 320 -22.08 13.39 42.39
N GLU A 321 -23.01 13.90 43.19
CA GLU A 321 -22.79 14.21 44.61
C GLU A 321 -24.02 13.79 45.44
N PRO A 322 -23.84 13.05 46.55
CA PRO A 322 -22.57 12.54 47.07
C PRO A 322 -21.98 11.42 46.20
N SER A 323 -20.67 11.18 46.30
CA SER A 323 -19.96 10.11 45.56
C SER A 323 -20.37 8.69 45.97
N ALA A 324 -20.92 8.52 47.17
CA ALA A 324 -21.49 7.28 47.71
C ALA A 324 -22.95 7.50 48.15
N PRO A 325 -23.90 7.57 47.21
CA PRO A 325 -25.29 7.88 47.50
C PRO A 325 -26.06 6.70 48.10
N LEU A 326 -27.02 7.04 48.98
CA LEU A 326 -27.88 6.09 49.67
C LEU A 326 -29.29 6.07 49.06
N ALA A 327 -30.03 4.98 49.24
CA ALA A 327 -31.42 4.88 48.84
C ALA A 327 -32.26 5.94 49.56
N ASN A 328 -33.22 6.52 48.84
CA ASN A 328 -34.05 7.64 49.27
C ASN A 328 -33.28 8.94 49.59
N GLN A 329 -31.99 9.02 49.26
CA GLN A 329 -31.20 10.25 49.32
C GLN A 329 -31.36 11.05 48.03
N THR A 330 -31.42 12.38 48.14
CA THR A 330 -31.31 13.26 46.97
C THR A 330 -29.87 13.32 46.48
N ILE A 331 -29.67 13.00 45.21
CA ILE A 331 -28.39 13.07 44.52
C ILE A 331 -28.43 14.26 43.57
N PHE A 332 -27.32 14.99 43.49
CA PHE A 332 -27.10 16.06 42.53
C PHE A 332 -26.27 15.52 41.36
N LEU A 333 -26.78 15.65 40.15
CA LEU A 333 -26.09 15.30 38.92
C LEU A 333 -25.76 16.59 38.17
N SER A 334 -24.46 16.83 37.98
CA SER A 334 -23.99 17.95 37.17
C SER A 334 -23.28 17.44 35.92
N SER A 335 -23.42 18.21 34.84
CA SER A 335 -22.79 17.87 33.56
C SER A 335 -21.67 18.86 33.23
N THR A 336 -20.58 18.34 32.67
CA THR A 336 -19.62 19.16 31.93
C THR A 336 -19.70 18.79 30.47
N CYS A 337 -19.74 19.79 29.60
CA CYS A 337 -19.81 19.60 28.16
C CYS A 337 -18.80 20.51 27.48
N THR A 338 -17.91 19.91 26.70
CA THR A 338 -17.00 20.60 25.80
C THR A 338 -17.42 20.27 24.38
N LEU A 339 -17.98 21.26 23.69
CA LEU A 339 -18.37 21.15 22.29
C LEU A 339 -17.23 21.59 21.38
N GLY A 340 -17.03 20.88 20.28
CA GLY A 340 -16.16 21.35 19.20
C GLY A 340 -16.72 22.58 18.48
N PHE A 341 -18.05 22.74 18.41
CA PHE A 341 -18.79 23.92 17.93
C PHE A 341 -20.29 23.76 18.20
N GLY A 342 -21.06 24.81 17.90
CA GLY A 342 -22.49 24.88 18.18
C GLY A 342 -22.78 25.11 19.66
N GLN A 343 -24.05 24.99 20.04
CA GLN A 343 -24.48 25.07 21.42
C GLN A 343 -25.51 24.00 21.74
N VAL A 344 -25.57 23.56 23.00
CA VAL A 344 -26.55 22.56 23.43
C VAL A 344 -27.92 23.22 23.55
N VAL A 345 -28.92 22.65 22.88
CA VAL A 345 -30.31 23.13 22.90
C VAL A 345 -31.18 22.27 23.82
N THR A 346 -30.93 20.95 23.86
CA THR A 346 -31.69 20.04 24.72
C THR A 346 -30.78 19.17 25.58
N TRP A 347 -31.24 18.92 26.80
CA TRP A 347 -30.63 18.01 27.77
C TRP A 347 -31.71 17.06 28.25
N SER A 348 -31.40 15.77 28.31
CA SER A 348 -32.32 14.73 28.78
C SER A 348 -31.56 13.72 29.62
N TRP A 349 -31.99 13.57 30.87
CA TRP A 349 -31.47 12.60 31.83
C TRP A 349 -32.40 11.40 31.91
N ASP A 350 -31.88 10.21 31.67
CA ASP A 350 -32.51 8.94 32.02
C ASP A 350 -31.71 8.31 33.17
N PHE A 351 -32.37 8.00 34.28
CA PHE A 351 -31.71 7.49 35.49
C PHE A 351 -31.59 5.96 35.51
N GLY A 352 -32.24 5.25 34.58
CA GLY A 352 -32.16 3.79 34.47
C GLY A 352 -32.93 3.02 35.57
N ASP A 353 -33.76 3.69 36.37
CA ASP A 353 -34.60 3.10 37.42
C ASP A 353 -36.09 3.00 37.04
N GLY A 354 -36.43 3.34 35.79
CA GLY A 354 -37.79 3.34 35.25
C GLY A 354 -38.57 4.64 35.50
N THR A 355 -37.98 5.65 36.13
CA THR A 355 -38.58 6.98 36.24
C THR A 355 -38.54 7.75 34.90
N PRO A 356 -39.47 8.70 34.67
CA PRO A 356 -39.47 9.49 33.43
C PRO A 356 -38.20 10.33 33.28
N ALA A 357 -37.75 10.52 32.04
CA ALA A 357 -36.59 11.35 31.75
C ALA A 357 -36.81 12.82 32.14
N VAL A 358 -35.76 13.46 32.65
CA VAL A 358 -35.80 14.85 33.16
C VAL A 358 -34.97 15.77 32.28
N ALA A 359 -35.50 16.97 32.00
CA ALA A 359 -34.81 17.98 31.23
C ALA A 359 -33.97 18.93 32.10
N GLY A 360 -32.87 19.44 31.55
CA GLY A 360 -32.01 20.45 32.18
C GLY A 360 -30.53 20.08 32.17
N GLN A 361 -29.64 21.08 32.19
CA GLN A 361 -28.19 20.83 32.18
C GLN A 361 -27.71 20.07 33.42
N ASN A 362 -28.28 20.40 34.58
CA ASN A 362 -28.07 19.70 35.84
C ASN A 362 -29.42 19.14 36.30
N SER A 363 -29.40 18.04 37.05
CA SER A 363 -30.60 17.43 37.60
C SER A 363 -30.39 16.99 39.03
N THR A 364 -31.47 16.81 39.78
CA THR A 364 -31.49 16.04 41.01
C THR A 364 -32.32 14.79 40.82
N HIS A 365 -32.01 13.71 41.55
CA HIS A 365 -32.78 12.47 41.51
C HIS A 365 -32.75 11.74 42.86
N VAL A 366 -33.76 10.90 43.10
CA VAL A 366 -33.87 10.05 44.30
C VAL A 366 -34.15 8.62 43.85
N PHE A 367 -33.22 7.71 44.13
CA PHE A 367 -33.40 6.28 43.86
C PHE A 367 -34.08 5.59 45.05
N ALA A 368 -35.24 4.98 44.82
CA ALA A 368 -36.01 4.30 45.88
C ALA A 368 -35.41 2.94 46.29
N GLY A 369 -34.71 2.27 45.37
CA GLY A 369 -34.09 0.96 45.58
C GLY A 369 -32.57 1.04 45.63
N THR A 370 -31.94 0.03 46.23
CA THR A 370 -30.50 -0.16 46.16
C THR A 370 -30.08 -0.98 44.95
N GLY A 371 -28.81 -0.86 44.58
CA GLY A 371 -28.24 -1.55 43.43
C GLY A 371 -27.55 -0.59 42.48
N THR A 372 -27.25 -1.10 41.29
CA THR A 372 -26.50 -0.36 40.28
C THR A 372 -27.45 0.17 39.21
N PHE A 373 -27.45 1.49 39.01
CA PHE A 373 -28.25 2.17 38.00
C PHE A 373 -27.36 2.79 36.92
N THR A 374 -27.81 2.75 35.67
CA THR A 374 -27.12 3.35 34.54
C THR A 374 -27.79 4.65 34.18
N VAL A 375 -27.14 5.77 34.53
CA VAL A 375 -27.59 7.10 34.16
C VAL A 375 -27.08 7.45 32.77
N VAL A 376 -27.98 7.87 31.90
CA VAL A 376 -27.70 8.30 30.53
C VAL A 376 -28.07 9.77 30.41
N LEU A 377 -27.09 10.60 30.08
CA LEU A 377 -27.33 11.98 29.68
C LEU A 377 -27.25 12.06 28.16
N SER A 378 -28.34 12.45 27.52
CA SER A 378 -28.40 12.76 26.09
C SER A 378 -28.52 14.27 25.89
N ILE A 379 -27.68 14.80 25.01
CA ILE A 379 -27.78 16.20 24.58
C ILE A 379 -28.07 16.28 23.09
N THR A 380 -28.75 17.35 22.66
CA THR A 380 -28.85 17.72 21.24
C THR A 380 -28.40 19.16 21.05
N THR A 381 -27.58 19.41 20.04
CA THR A 381 -27.13 20.76 19.68
C THR A 381 -28.11 21.46 18.72
N ASP A 382 -27.90 22.75 18.52
CA ASP A 382 -28.62 23.59 17.53
C ASP A 382 -28.47 23.11 16.07
N TYR A 383 -27.49 22.24 15.81
CA TYR A 383 -27.31 21.56 14.53
C TYR A 383 -27.87 20.14 14.51
N ASN A 384 -28.72 19.74 15.47
CA ASN A 384 -29.25 18.38 15.64
C ASN A 384 -28.16 17.31 15.84
N VAL A 385 -26.97 17.66 16.33
CA VAL A 385 -25.95 16.68 16.72
C VAL A 385 -26.31 16.14 18.10
N THR A 386 -26.40 14.82 18.22
CA THR A 386 -26.67 14.16 19.50
C THR A 386 -25.42 13.55 20.08
N ALA A 387 -25.20 13.72 21.37
CA ALA A 387 -24.11 13.07 22.08
C ALA A 387 -24.60 12.52 23.43
N ILE A 388 -23.97 11.43 23.87
CA ILE A 388 -24.42 10.66 25.03
C ILE A 388 -23.25 10.49 26.01
N ALA A 389 -23.51 10.76 27.29
CA ALA A 389 -22.66 10.32 28.38
C ALA A 389 -23.39 9.25 29.20
N ILE A 390 -22.65 8.23 29.62
CA ILE A 390 -23.16 7.14 30.44
C ILE A 390 -22.37 7.12 31.74
N ARG A 391 -23.08 7.01 32.87
CA ARG A 391 -22.46 6.80 34.17
C ARG A 391 -23.22 5.77 35.00
N THR A 392 -22.47 4.82 35.51
CA THR A 392 -22.99 3.82 36.44
C THR A 392 -22.90 4.34 37.87
N ILE A 393 -24.00 4.29 38.61
CA ILE A 393 -24.11 4.72 40.01
C ILE A 393 -24.51 3.52 40.86
N MET A 394 -23.80 3.28 41.97
CA MET A 394 -24.21 2.32 43.00
C MET A 394 -24.94 3.04 44.12
N ILE A 395 -26.16 2.60 44.42
CA ILE A 395 -27.01 3.09 45.51
C ILE A 395 -26.99 2.07 46.64
N SER A 396 -26.55 2.49 47.82
CA SER A 396 -26.44 1.66 49.02
C SER A 396 -27.59 1.90 49.99
N LEU A 397 -27.81 1.01 50.96
CA LEU A 397 -28.81 1.23 52.01
C LEU A 397 -28.26 2.27 53.01
N ASP A 398 -29.13 3.13 53.51
CA ASP A 398 -28.81 3.95 54.69
C ASP A 398 -28.73 3.04 55.91
N SER A 399 -27.52 2.53 56.18
CA SER A 399 -27.21 1.83 57.43
C SER A 399 -27.05 2.89 58.50
N GLY A 400 -28.16 3.33 59.09
CA GLY A 400 -28.21 4.34 60.16
C GLY A 400 -27.54 3.90 61.47
N ASP A 401 -26.26 3.52 61.41
CA ASP A 401 -25.43 3.16 62.55
C ASP A 401 -24.00 3.65 62.28
N GLY A 402 -23.70 4.85 62.80
CA GLY A 402 -22.48 5.59 62.53
C GLY A 402 -21.24 5.08 63.24
N ASP A 403 -21.03 3.77 63.39
CA ASP A 403 -19.85 3.28 64.13
C ASP A 403 -19.17 1.99 63.65
N LEU A 404 -19.57 1.34 62.54
CA LEU A 404 -18.89 0.08 62.13
C LEU A 404 -18.63 -0.15 60.63
N VAL A 405 -18.94 0.78 59.71
CA VAL A 405 -18.87 0.48 58.26
C VAL A 405 -17.65 1.09 57.53
N ASP A 406 -16.88 1.97 58.15
CA ASP A 406 -15.78 2.67 57.45
C ASP A 406 -14.48 1.83 57.31
N SER A 407 -14.44 0.63 57.87
CA SER A 407 -13.22 -0.21 57.84
C SER A 407 -13.19 -1.30 56.77
N ASP A 408 -14.34 -1.67 56.19
CA ASP A 408 -14.43 -2.75 55.19
C ASP A 408 -14.38 -2.22 53.74
N MET A 409 -14.89 -1.00 53.49
CA MET A 409 -14.78 -0.34 52.17
C MET A 409 -13.33 0.00 51.82
N ALA A 410 -12.56 0.53 52.78
CA ALA A 410 -11.14 0.86 52.59
C ALA A 410 -10.26 -0.37 52.32
N ALA A 411 -10.60 -1.55 52.87
CA ALA A 411 -9.87 -2.79 52.62
C ALA A 411 -10.17 -3.38 51.23
N SER A 412 -11.44 -3.28 50.77
CA SER A 412 -11.86 -3.77 49.45
C SER A 412 -11.31 -2.93 48.29
N ASP A 413 -11.29 -1.59 48.43
CA ASP A 413 -10.69 -0.69 47.45
C ASP A 413 -9.17 -0.83 47.40
N LEU A 414 -8.51 -1.05 48.55
CA LEU A 414 -7.07 -1.30 48.62
C LEU A 414 -6.69 -2.68 48.09
N ALA A 415 -7.57 -3.69 48.24
CA ALA A 415 -7.46 -5.01 47.61
C ALA A 415 -7.64 -4.92 46.08
N GLY A 416 -8.60 -4.13 45.59
CA GLY A 416 -8.79 -3.86 44.16
C GLY A 416 -7.58 -3.14 43.53
N LEU A 417 -6.98 -2.20 44.27
CA LEU A 417 -5.78 -1.46 43.85
C LEU A 417 -4.53 -2.37 43.82
N THR A 418 -4.38 -3.28 44.80
CA THR A 418 -3.29 -4.27 44.82
C THR A 418 -3.45 -5.33 43.73
N ILE A 419 -4.68 -5.78 43.44
CA ILE A 419 -4.96 -6.69 42.30
C ILE A 419 -4.68 -5.98 40.97
N ALA A 420 -5.08 -4.73 40.79
CA ALA A 420 -4.79 -3.96 39.58
C ALA A 420 -3.28 -3.74 39.39
N ALA A 421 -2.54 -3.37 40.45
CA ALA A 421 -1.09 -3.22 40.41
C ALA A 421 -0.38 -4.56 40.13
N ALA A 422 -0.80 -5.66 40.75
CA ALA A 422 -0.26 -7.00 40.48
C ALA A 422 -0.56 -7.46 39.03
N THR A 423 -1.73 -7.11 38.49
CA THR A 423 -2.13 -7.42 37.12
C THR A 423 -1.30 -6.62 36.11
N ILE A 424 -1.01 -5.34 36.38
CA ILE A 424 -0.07 -4.52 35.60
C ILE A 424 1.33 -5.16 35.58
N VAL A 425 1.86 -5.58 36.74
CA VAL A 425 3.17 -6.24 36.83
C VAL A 425 3.18 -7.56 36.05
N LEU A 426 2.15 -8.39 36.17
CA LEU A 426 2.00 -9.65 35.42
C LEU A 426 1.85 -9.44 33.91
N LEU A 427 1.10 -8.43 33.48
CA LEU A 427 0.95 -8.07 32.07
C LEU A 427 2.27 -7.58 31.46
N LEU A 428 3.03 -6.76 32.20
CA LEU A 428 4.33 -6.22 31.80
C LEU A 428 5.41 -7.32 31.77
N MET A 429 5.45 -8.21 32.77
CA MET A 429 6.34 -9.39 32.76
C MET A 429 5.96 -10.39 31.64
N GLY A 430 4.65 -10.54 31.37
CA GLY A 430 4.13 -11.34 30.27
C GLY A 430 4.49 -10.80 28.89
N THR A 431 4.52 -9.47 28.71
CA THR A 431 5.02 -8.84 27.48
C THR A 431 6.51 -9.07 27.30
N VAL A 432 7.34 -8.86 28.31
CA VAL A 432 8.80 -9.11 28.22
C VAL A 432 9.09 -10.57 27.87
N THR A 433 8.35 -11.52 28.46
CA THR A 433 8.56 -12.96 28.23
C THR A 433 8.05 -13.42 26.85
N ALA A 434 6.92 -12.88 26.36
CA ALA A 434 6.36 -13.20 25.05
C ALA A 434 7.18 -12.60 23.90
N THR A 435 7.67 -11.37 24.07
CA THR A 435 8.56 -10.68 23.12
C THR A 435 9.91 -11.39 23.05
N LYS A 436 10.48 -11.81 24.19
CA LYS A 436 11.73 -12.60 24.23
C LYS A 436 11.57 -13.98 23.59
N ARG A 437 10.48 -14.73 23.84
CA ARG A 437 10.25 -16.07 23.24
C ARG A 437 9.96 -16.05 21.73
N ARG A 438 9.22 -15.04 21.23
CA ARG A 438 8.91 -14.92 19.79
C ARG A 438 10.10 -14.38 18.99
N TYR A 439 10.87 -13.44 19.54
CA TYR A 439 12.13 -12.95 18.95
C TYR A 439 13.17 -14.07 18.78
N THR A 440 13.34 -14.94 19.77
CA THR A 440 14.26 -16.09 19.66
C THR A 440 13.80 -17.11 18.61
N ARG A 441 12.48 -17.29 18.41
CA ARG A 441 11.95 -18.19 17.36
C ARG A 441 12.10 -17.63 15.95
N THR A 442 11.93 -16.32 15.77
CA THR A 442 12.12 -15.64 14.47
C THR A 442 13.60 -15.56 14.10
N ASN A 443 14.49 -15.21 15.03
CA ASN A 443 15.94 -15.21 14.78
C ASN A 443 16.52 -16.62 14.60
N ALA A 444 15.98 -17.66 15.25
CA ALA A 444 16.36 -19.04 14.96
C ALA A 444 15.90 -19.51 13.56
N ARG A 445 14.78 -18.99 13.04
CA ARG A 445 14.35 -19.23 11.65
C ARG A 445 15.23 -18.50 10.64
N ILE A 446 15.63 -17.26 10.92
CA ILE A 446 16.52 -16.46 10.07
C ILE A 446 17.95 -17.02 10.09
N GLY A 447 18.46 -17.43 11.25
CA GLY A 447 19.74 -18.13 11.39
C GLY A 447 19.78 -19.44 10.61
N LYS A 448 18.73 -20.27 10.68
CA LYS A 448 18.60 -21.49 9.86
C LYS A 448 18.49 -21.20 8.36
N MET A 449 17.84 -20.11 7.95
CA MET A 449 17.82 -19.67 6.54
C MET A 449 19.21 -19.22 6.06
N LEU A 450 20.00 -18.56 6.91
CA LEU A 450 21.34 -18.10 6.58
C LEU A 450 22.36 -19.26 6.54
N GLU A 451 22.22 -20.25 7.44
CA GLU A 451 22.98 -21.52 7.40
C GLU A 451 22.71 -22.31 6.12
N SER A 452 21.48 -22.30 5.60
CA SER A 452 21.12 -22.97 4.33
C SER A 452 21.72 -22.33 3.06
N ARG A 453 22.33 -21.14 3.16
CA ARG A 453 22.86 -20.35 2.03
C ARG A 453 24.39 -20.22 2.00
N GLY A 454 25.13 -20.95 2.84
CA GLY A 454 26.55 -21.26 2.62
C GLY A 454 27.52 -20.07 2.50
N ARG A 455 27.63 -19.20 3.52
CA ARG A 455 28.83 -18.35 3.72
C ARG A 455 29.29 -18.37 5.18
N TYR A 456 30.58 -18.73 5.34
CA TYR A 456 31.42 -19.02 6.52
C TYR A 456 31.54 -17.86 7.55
N VAL A 457 32.09 -17.95 8.78
CA VAL A 457 32.48 -18.96 9.83
C VAL A 457 33.23 -18.18 10.95
N ASN A 458 33.18 -18.68 12.20
CA ASN A 458 34.06 -18.55 13.41
C ASN A 458 35.00 -17.33 13.57
N THR A 459 35.26 -16.73 14.75
CA THR A 459 35.09 -17.10 16.18
C THR A 459 35.45 -15.90 17.05
N SER A 460 34.72 -15.64 18.14
CA SER A 460 35.30 -15.24 19.43
C SER A 460 34.21 -15.31 20.51
N THR A 461 34.40 -16.21 21.48
CA THR A 461 33.48 -16.58 22.56
C THR A 461 33.49 -15.60 23.74
N SER A 462 33.57 -14.29 23.52
CA SER A 462 33.59 -13.30 24.62
C SER A 462 32.68 -12.07 24.44
N VAL A 463 31.81 -12.06 23.42
CA VAL A 463 30.85 -10.96 23.21
C VAL A 463 29.43 -11.47 23.50
N PRO A 464 28.65 -10.82 24.40
CA PRO A 464 27.25 -11.18 24.67
C PRO A 464 26.44 -11.20 23.37
N ARG A 465 25.55 -12.20 23.19
CA ARG A 465 24.73 -12.37 21.97
C ARG A 465 23.94 -11.12 21.56
N ASP A 466 23.69 -10.21 22.50
CA ASP A 466 23.01 -8.94 22.24
C ASP A 466 23.87 -7.94 21.47
N GLN A 467 25.20 -7.98 21.61
CA GLN A 467 26.14 -7.13 20.85
C GLN A 467 26.37 -7.64 19.42
N GLN A 468 26.42 -8.96 19.20
CA GLN A 468 26.55 -9.55 17.86
C GLN A 468 25.34 -9.25 16.95
N ASN A 469 24.14 -9.10 17.53
CA ASN A 469 22.92 -8.78 16.77
C ASN A 469 22.89 -7.31 16.29
N VAL A 470 23.52 -6.38 17.04
CA VAL A 470 23.61 -4.97 16.65
C VAL A 470 24.58 -4.80 15.48
N GLU A 471 25.70 -5.52 15.49
CA GLU A 471 26.73 -5.42 14.44
C GLU A 471 26.24 -5.99 13.10
N ILE A 472 25.44 -7.06 13.11
CA ILE A 472 24.81 -7.65 11.91
C ILE A 472 23.74 -6.71 11.32
N GLU A 473 22.95 -6.03 12.15
CA GLU A 473 21.91 -5.08 11.71
C GLU A 473 22.51 -3.81 11.09
N VAL A 474 23.60 -3.27 11.66
CA VAL A 474 24.32 -2.12 11.11
C VAL A 474 24.95 -2.48 9.75
N LEU A 475 25.57 -3.66 9.64
CA LEU A 475 26.11 -4.17 8.39
C LEU A 475 25.03 -4.45 7.33
N LEU A 476 23.84 -4.91 7.73
CA LEU A 476 22.71 -5.13 6.83
C LEU A 476 22.08 -3.80 6.34
N ALA A 477 22.04 -2.79 7.20
CA ALA A 477 21.58 -1.43 6.86
C ALA A 477 22.58 -0.71 5.94
N GLU A 478 23.88 -0.87 6.16
CA GLU A 478 24.93 -0.34 5.27
C GLU A 478 25.00 -1.09 3.94
N ALA A 479 24.78 -2.42 3.93
CA ALA A 479 24.68 -3.19 2.69
C ALA A 479 23.47 -2.75 1.83
N ARG A 480 22.33 -2.44 2.47
CA ARG A 480 21.13 -1.90 1.79
C ARG A 480 21.35 -0.47 1.27
N ARG A 481 22.03 0.41 2.02
CA ARG A 481 22.40 1.77 1.56
C ARG A 481 23.41 1.76 0.41
N ARG A 482 24.41 0.87 0.45
CA ARG A 482 25.42 0.74 -0.63
C ARG A 482 24.87 0.13 -1.92
N GLN A 483 23.83 -0.73 -1.86
CA GLN A 483 23.17 -1.21 -3.07
C GLN A 483 22.26 -0.15 -3.74
N LEU A 484 21.71 0.80 -2.99
CA LEU A 484 20.85 1.87 -3.53
C LEU A 484 21.60 2.85 -4.45
N SER A 485 22.88 3.13 -4.17
CA SER A 485 23.68 4.10 -4.93
C SER A 485 24.21 3.55 -6.27
N LEU A 486 24.16 2.23 -6.46
CA LEU A 486 24.70 1.52 -7.64
C LEU A 486 23.62 1.14 -8.67
N LEU A 487 22.35 1.44 -8.43
CA LEU A 487 21.26 1.09 -9.33
C LEU A 487 21.15 2.11 -10.49
N PRO A 488 21.23 1.69 -11.78
CA PRO A 488 21.24 2.60 -12.93
C PRO A 488 19.86 3.20 -13.28
N ASN A 489 18.77 2.59 -12.80
CA ASN A 489 17.42 2.83 -13.31
C ASN A 489 16.58 3.70 -12.36
N THR A 490 16.07 4.83 -12.87
CA THR A 490 15.24 5.82 -12.15
C THR A 490 13.88 5.28 -11.71
N HIS A 491 13.31 4.33 -12.45
CA HIS A 491 12.02 3.73 -12.13
C HIS A 491 12.09 2.78 -10.92
N LEU A 492 13.17 1.99 -10.81
CA LEU A 492 13.41 1.13 -9.64
C LEU A 492 13.69 1.94 -8.36
N LYS A 493 14.36 3.09 -8.48
CA LYS A 493 14.54 4.04 -7.36
C LYS A 493 13.21 4.61 -6.88
N GLY A 494 12.26 4.84 -7.81
CA GLY A 494 10.90 5.27 -7.51
C GLY A 494 10.12 4.23 -6.71
N LEU A 495 10.07 2.99 -7.19
CA LEU A 495 9.36 1.89 -6.52
C LEU A 495 9.95 1.55 -5.14
N LEU A 496 11.26 1.67 -4.96
CA LEU A 496 11.89 1.45 -3.65
C LEU A 496 11.63 2.61 -2.68
N LYS A 497 11.55 3.85 -3.18
CA LYS A 497 11.15 5.02 -2.38
C LYS A 497 9.69 4.90 -1.95
N GLU A 498 8.83 4.40 -2.83
CA GLU A 498 7.42 4.13 -2.55
C GLU A 498 7.25 3.00 -1.52
N TYR A 499 8.05 1.94 -1.62
CA TYR A 499 8.13 0.89 -0.59
C TYR A 499 8.65 1.42 0.76
N HIS A 500 9.64 2.32 0.74
CA HIS A 500 10.20 2.97 1.92
C HIS A 500 9.20 3.92 2.58
N ASP A 501 8.50 4.75 1.81
CA ASP A 501 7.43 5.63 2.28
C ASP A 501 6.23 4.83 2.82
N ALA A 502 5.90 3.68 2.21
CA ALA A 502 4.83 2.79 2.65
C ALA A 502 5.14 2.00 3.94
N THR A 503 6.42 1.86 4.32
CA THR A 503 6.83 1.07 5.50
C THR A 503 7.40 1.91 6.64
N GLU A 504 8.10 3.02 6.39
CA GLU A 504 8.67 3.88 7.43
C GLU A 504 7.72 4.97 7.96
N ARG A 505 6.81 5.51 7.13
CA ARG A 505 5.86 6.53 7.62
C ARG A 505 4.86 5.98 8.63
N PRO A 506 4.26 4.77 8.44
CA PRO A 506 3.44 4.14 9.47
C PRO A 506 4.24 3.83 10.75
N ALA A 507 5.53 3.49 10.59
CA ALA A 507 6.44 3.23 11.71
C ALA A 507 6.74 4.47 12.56
N LEU A 508 6.87 5.65 11.96
CA LEU A 508 7.06 6.92 12.66
C LEU A 508 5.80 7.35 13.43
N VAL A 509 4.60 7.06 12.90
CA VAL A 509 3.31 7.34 13.55
C VAL A 509 3.08 6.45 14.77
N GLU A 510 3.29 5.14 14.64
CA GLU A 510 3.21 4.21 15.79
C GLU A 510 4.33 4.48 16.83
N ARG A 511 5.52 4.94 16.40
CA ARG A 511 6.60 5.36 17.32
C ARG A 511 6.19 6.56 18.19
N ALA A 512 5.50 7.54 17.62
CA ALA A 512 4.96 8.68 18.37
C ALA A 512 3.86 8.24 19.35
N ALA A 513 2.97 7.33 18.90
CA ALA A 513 1.88 6.80 19.72
C ALA A 513 2.39 6.03 20.96
N VAL A 514 3.42 5.19 20.80
CA VAL A 514 4.05 4.46 21.93
C VAL A 514 4.63 5.44 22.97
N GLY A 515 5.32 6.51 22.51
CA GLY A 515 5.88 7.52 23.42
C GLY A 515 4.81 8.27 24.21
N GLU A 516 3.70 8.60 23.57
CA GLU A 516 2.57 9.30 24.19
C GLU A 516 1.82 8.42 25.20
N ILE A 517 1.58 7.15 24.87
CA ILE A 517 0.94 6.18 25.79
C ILE A 517 1.81 5.96 27.04
N VAL A 518 3.13 5.87 26.87
CA VAL A 518 4.08 5.73 28.00
C VAL A 518 4.05 6.96 28.90
N ALA A 519 4.00 8.17 28.33
CA ALA A 519 3.93 9.41 29.11
C ALA A 519 2.65 9.50 29.93
N ARG A 520 1.50 9.16 29.33
CA ARG A 520 0.19 9.15 29.99
C ARG A 520 0.09 8.09 31.08
N ALA A 521 0.63 6.89 30.84
CA ALA A 521 0.66 5.81 31.83
C ALA A 521 1.51 6.20 33.05
N ARG A 522 2.64 6.88 32.82
CA ARG A 522 3.49 7.40 33.90
C ARG A 522 2.76 8.44 34.76
N ASP A 523 2.08 9.39 34.12
CA ASP A 523 1.34 10.46 34.82
C ASP A 523 0.18 9.90 35.65
N ALA A 524 -0.56 8.93 35.11
CA ALA A 524 -1.63 8.22 35.83
C ALA A 524 -1.11 7.46 37.07
N MET A 525 0.08 6.83 36.98
CA MET A 525 0.71 6.16 38.14
C MET A 525 1.21 7.14 39.20
N ILE A 526 1.77 8.29 38.81
CA ILE A 526 2.23 9.32 39.75
C ILE A 526 1.05 9.97 40.49
N THR A 527 -0.08 10.17 39.80
CA THR A 527 -1.28 10.81 40.34
C THR A 527 -2.23 9.86 41.09
N GLY A 528 -1.88 8.57 41.21
CA GLY A 528 -2.66 7.58 41.98
C GLY A 528 -3.87 7.00 41.25
N LYS A 529 -4.04 7.26 39.95
CA LYS A 529 -5.12 6.72 39.10
C LYS A 529 -4.76 5.35 38.54
N ILE A 530 -4.63 4.36 39.41
CA ILE A 530 -4.05 3.04 39.07
C ILE A 530 -4.92 2.23 38.09
N GLN A 531 -6.25 2.41 38.09
CA GLN A 531 -7.15 1.77 37.12
C GLN A 531 -6.98 2.34 35.69
N ASP A 532 -6.81 3.66 35.57
CA ASP A 532 -6.53 4.33 34.29
C ASP A 532 -5.16 3.88 33.73
N ALA A 533 -4.17 3.72 34.63
CA ALA A 533 -2.87 3.16 34.27
C ALA A 533 -2.96 1.71 33.75
N ALA A 534 -3.86 0.87 34.29
CA ALA A 534 -4.07 -0.51 33.83
C ALA A 534 -4.64 -0.57 32.40
N GLY A 535 -5.57 0.32 32.07
CA GLY A 535 -6.11 0.48 30.71
C GLY A 535 -5.02 0.90 29.71
N LEU A 536 -4.23 1.91 30.06
CA LEU A 536 -3.14 2.41 29.23
C LEU A 536 -2.01 1.37 29.02
N VAL A 537 -1.71 0.54 30.01
CA VAL A 537 -0.73 -0.56 29.89
C VAL A 537 -1.24 -1.67 28.96
N THR A 538 -2.55 -1.91 28.93
CA THR A 538 -3.18 -2.87 28.00
C THR A 538 -3.13 -2.35 26.57
N GLU A 539 -3.35 -1.04 26.38
CA GLU A 539 -3.21 -0.36 25.09
C GLU A 539 -1.76 -0.33 24.60
N LEU A 540 -0.80 -0.06 25.49
CA LEU A 540 0.64 -0.15 25.22
C LEU A 540 1.03 -1.56 24.77
N ARG A 541 0.50 -2.60 25.42
CA ARG A 541 0.70 -4.01 25.05
C ARG A 541 0.15 -4.29 23.65
N ALA A 542 -1.02 -3.76 23.30
CA ALA A 542 -1.60 -3.92 21.96
C ALA A 542 -0.82 -3.17 20.87
N SER A 543 -0.32 -1.96 21.15
CA SER A 543 0.53 -1.19 20.21
C SER A 543 1.91 -1.84 20.02
N ILE A 544 2.55 -2.34 21.08
CA ILE A 544 3.81 -3.10 20.97
C ILE A 544 3.61 -4.38 20.14
N ILE A 545 2.49 -5.09 20.32
CA ILE A 545 2.16 -6.28 19.51
C ILE A 545 1.96 -5.89 18.04
N ARG A 546 1.24 -4.80 17.76
CA ARG A 546 1.04 -4.27 16.39
C ARG A 546 2.37 -3.89 15.73
N ALA A 547 3.22 -3.14 16.41
CA ALA A 547 4.56 -2.79 15.94
C ALA A 547 5.46 -4.02 15.69
N THR A 548 5.26 -5.10 16.46
CA THR A 548 6.02 -6.36 16.31
C THR A 548 5.57 -7.15 15.08
N ILE A 549 4.26 -7.14 14.78
CA ILE A 549 3.67 -7.79 13.60
C ILE A 549 4.11 -7.11 12.31
N MET A 550 4.27 -5.79 12.34
CA MET A 550 4.68 -4.99 11.18
C MET A 550 6.19 -5.04 10.89
N GLY A 551 7.01 -5.71 11.72
CA GLY A 551 8.46 -5.85 11.50
C GLY A 551 9.29 -4.59 11.77
N ILE A 552 8.78 -3.65 12.57
CA ILE A 552 9.27 -2.26 12.71
C ILE A 552 10.36 -2.08 13.79
N PHE A 553 10.71 -3.13 14.55
CA PHE A 553 11.66 -2.98 15.66
C PHE A 553 13.12 -2.91 15.20
N SER A 554 13.63 -1.69 14.99
CA SER A 554 15.07 -1.45 15.05
C SER A 554 15.58 -1.64 16.49
N ALA A 555 16.79 -2.20 16.65
CA ALA A 555 17.42 -2.44 17.96
C ALA A 555 17.41 -1.23 18.94
N PRO A 556 17.63 0.04 18.51
CA PRO A 556 17.58 1.17 19.43
C PRO A 556 16.17 1.47 19.97
N PHE A 557 15.12 1.32 19.16
CA PHE A 557 13.74 1.54 19.62
C PHE A 557 13.26 0.44 20.59
N LYS A 558 13.72 -0.80 20.39
CA LYS A 558 13.47 -1.91 21.32
C LYS A 558 14.08 -1.64 22.70
N LYS A 559 15.29 -1.08 22.75
CA LYS A 559 15.95 -0.71 24.00
C LYS A 559 15.20 0.42 24.72
N GLU A 560 14.78 1.47 23.99
CA GLU A 560 13.96 2.56 24.55
C GLU A 560 12.63 2.05 25.12
N ALA A 561 11.95 1.15 24.41
CA ALA A 561 10.69 0.55 24.86
C ALA A 561 10.89 -0.39 26.06
N ASP A 562 11.93 -1.23 26.04
CA ASP A 562 12.26 -2.13 27.16
C ASP A 562 12.68 -1.32 28.41
N ASP A 563 13.47 -0.27 28.26
CA ASP A 563 13.87 0.63 29.36
C ASP A 563 12.65 1.39 29.93
N ALA A 564 11.75 1.85 29.07
CA ALA A 564 10.50 2.49 29.50
C ALA A 564 9.56 1.52 30.24
N VAL A 565 9.43 0.29 29.74
CA VAL A 565 8.65 -0.78 30.40
C VAL A 565 9.26 -1.13 31.76
N MET A 566 10.59 -1.21 31.86
CA MET A 566 11.28 -1.49 33.13
C MET A 566 11.11 -0.36 34.15
N GLN A 567 11.14 0.90 33.72
CA GLN A 567 10.82 2.04 34.60
C GLN A 567 9.39 1.97 35.12
N LEU A 568 8.42 1.63 34.27
CA LEU A 568 7.02 1.47 34.67
C LEU A 568 6.82 0.28 35.62
N ILE A 569 7.53 -0.84 35.43
CA ILE A 569 7.54 -1.97 36.38
C ILE A 569 8.02 -1.51 37.76
N GLN A 570 9.10 -0.72 37.80
CA GLN A 570 9.68 -0.26 39.05
C GLN A 570 8.78 0.74 39.80
N LEU A 571 8.13 1.64 39.06
CA LEU A 571 7.07 2.53 39.59
C LEU A 571 5.86 1.74 40.12
N ALA A 572 5.37 0.75 39.37
CA ALA A 572 4.25 -0.08 39.79
C ALA A 572 4.58 -0.92 41.04
N SER A 573 5.83 -1.41 41.14
CA SER A 573 6.31 -2.18 42.29
C SER A 573 6.42 -1.29 43.54
N SER A 574 6.90 -0.05 43.38
CA SER A 574 6.94 0.93 44.48
C SER A 574 5.54 1.35 44.94
N ALA A 575 4.58 1.52 44.01
CA ALA A 575 3.19 1.78 44.34
C ALA A 575 2.54 0.59 45.10
N LEU A 576 2.86 -0.64 44.70
CA LEU A 576 2.41 -1.86 45.36
C LEU A 576 2.95 -1.97 46.79
N ASP A 577 4.24 -1.68 47.00
CA ASP A 577 4.86 -1.69 48.35
C ASP A 577 4.24 -0.62 49.26
N LYS A 578 3.91 0.56 48.71
CA LYS A 578 3.22 1.62 49.44
C LYS A 578 1.79 1.20 49.85
N CYS A 579 1.05 0.55 48.95
CA CYS A 579 -0.28 0.01 49.25
C CYS A 579 -0.20 -1.11 50.29
N LYS A 580 0.81 -1.98 50.20
CA LYS A 580 1.05 -3.06 51.16
C LYS A 580 1.38 -2.53 52.55
N GLY A 581 2.22 -1.49 52.64
CA GLY A 581 2.51 -0.82 53.91
C GLY A 581 1.29 -0.16 54.55
N GLN A 582 0.39 0.42 53.74
CA GLN A 582 -0.88 0.97 54.22
C GLN A 582 -1.84 -0.13 54.69
N LEU A 583 -1.88 -1.27 54.00
CA LEU A 583 -2.65 -2.45 54.41
C LEU A 583 -2.12 -3.03 55.73
N ASP A 584 -0.81 -3.21 55.87
CA ASP A 584 -0.16 -3.73 57.08
C ASP A 584 -0.39 -2.79 58.29
N ALA A 585 -0.34 -1.47 58.09
CA ALA A 585 -0.66 -0.49 59.12
C ALA A 585 -2.13 -0.54 59.56
N THR A 586 -3.04 -0.77 58.60
CA THR A 586 -4.48 -0.93 58.85
C THR A 586 -4.75 -2.22 59.64
N VAL A 587 -4.14 -3.34 59.24
CA VAL A 587 -4.23 -4.64 59.95
C VAL A 587 -3.67 -4.54 61.38
N ALA A 588 -2.55 -3.84 61.59
CA ALA A 588 -1.98 -3.62 62.91
C ALA A 588 -2.88 -2.77 63.83
N LYS A 589 -3.57 -1.76 63.26
CA LYS A 589 -4.56 -0.93 63.97
C LYS A 589 -5.77 -1.76 64.44
N HIS A 590 -6.27 -2.67 63.59
CA HIS A 590 -7.33 -3.61 63.93
C HIS A 590 -6.92 -4.63 65.00
N ALA A 591 -5.68 -5.15 64.96
CA ALA A 591 -5.17 -6.08 65.95
C ALA A 591 -5.05 -5.45 67.36
N ASN A 592 -4.68 -4.17 67.45
CA ASN A 592 -4.68 -3.42 68.71
C ASN A 592 -6.10 -3.13 69.23
N GLY A 593 -7.04 -2.81 68.33
CA GLY A 593 -8.46 -2.67 68.68
C GLY A 593 -9.05 -3.96 69.26
N TYR A 594 -8.71 -5.12 68.66
CA TYR A 594 -9.16 -6.43 69.14
C TYR A 594 -8.57 -6.81 70.51
N ARG A 595 -7.30 -6.43 70.79
CA ARG A 595 -6.68 -6.60 72.12
C ARG A 595 -7.33 -5.72 73.19
N GLN A 596 -7.70 -4.48 72.84
CA GLN A 596 -8.43 -3.58 73.75
C GLN A 596 -9.85 -4.10 74.02
N LEU A 597 -10.52 -4.67 73.01
CA LEU A 597 -11.83 -5.30 73.15
C LEU A 597 -11.79 -6.54 74.05
N LEU A 598 -10.75 -7.38 73.93
CA LEU A 598 -10.52 -8.54 74.80
C LEU A 598 -10.18 -8.14 76.25
N GLN A 599 -9.48 -7.01 76.47
CA GLN A 599 -9.26 -6.43 77.80
C GLN A 599 -10.56 -5.90 78.43
N LEU A 600 -11.44 -5.27 77.64
CA LEU A 600 -12.77 -4.88 78.12
C LEU A 600 -13.64 -6.10 78.48
N LEU A 601 -13.66 -7.12 77.61
CA LEU A 601 -14.42 -8.35 77.83
C LEU A 601 -13.90 -9.19 79.00
N GLY A 602 -12.61 -9.11 79.34
CA GLY A 602 -12.00 -9.79 80.48
C GLY A 602 -12.38 -9.23 81.86
N THR A 603 -13.00 -8.04 81.93
CA THR A 603 -13.45 -7.43 83.19
C THR A 603 -14.91 -7.73 83.55
N MET A 604 -15.64 -8.43 82.68
CA MET A 604 -17.05 -8.78 82.88
C MET A 604 -17.24 -10.30 83.01
N GLN A 605 -17.22 -10.83 84.23
CA GLN A 605 -17.88 -12.08 84.64
C GLN A 605 -18.31 -11.97 86.12
N PRO A 606 -19.37 -12.66 86.62
CA PRO A 606 -19.91 -13.94 86.13
C PRO A 606 -21.47 -14.11 86.15
N ARG A 607 -22.00 -15.08 85.37
CA ARG A 607 -22.94 -16.15 85.82
C ARG A 607 -23.16 -17.17 84.68
N ARG A 608 -22.98 -18.45 85.03
CA ARG A 608 -22.98 -19.67 84.19
C ARG A 608 -24.42 -20.18 83.88
N PRO A 609 -24.62 -21.38 83.29
CA PRO A 609 -24.32 -21.87 81.94
C PRO A 609 -25.58 -22.54 81.32
N SER A 610 -25.42 -23.24 80.19
CA SER A 610 -26.25 -24.31 79.60
C SER A 610 -27.00 -23.99 78.29
N ASP A 611 -26.65 -24.81 77.30
CA ASP A 611 -27.44 -25.27 76.15
C ASP A 611 -27.81 -24.27 75.05
N ARG A 612 -27.04 -24.33 73.95
CA ARG A 612 -27.52 -24.64 72.58
C ARG A 612 -26.50 -24.24 71.50
N LEU A 613 -25.32 -24.86 71.53
CA LEU A 613 -24.36 -24.81 70.41
C LEU A 613 -24.22 -26.17 69.70
N LEU A 614 -25.22 -27.05 69.85
CA LEU A 614 -25.21 -28.41 69.30
C LEU A 614 -26.37 -28.74 68.34
N ASP A 615 -27.23 -27.78 67.98
CA ASP A 615 -28.41 -28.04 67.12
C ASP A 615 -28.39 -27.36 65.74
N ALA A 616 -27.32 -26.63 65.38
CA ALA A 616 -27.21 -26.01 64.04
C ALA A 616 -26.09 -26.61 63.16
N LEU A 617 -25.55 -27.78 63.54
CA LEU A 617 -24.55 -28.56 62.78
C LEU A 617 -25.08 -29.93 62.32
N SER A 618 -26.38 -30.08 62.08
CA SER A 618 -27.01 -31.35 61.69
C SER A 618 -27.84 -31.33 60.39
N SER A 619 -27.44 -30.53 59.39
CA SER A 619 -27.76 -30.79 57.99
C SER A 619 -26.53 -30.54 57.13
N ILE A 620 -25.55 -31.46 57.11
CA ILE A 620 -25.41 -32.47 56.04
C ILE A 620 -25.42 -31.78 54.67
N GLY A 621 -24.34 -31.68 53.90
CA GLY A 621 -23.28 -32.66 53.69
C GLY A 621 -23.47 -33.35 52.34
N ARG A 622 -22.57 -33.04 51.38
CA ARG A 622 -22.28 -33.77 50.13
C ARG A 622 -23.38 -33.87 49.06
N THR A 623 -23.09 -33.34 47.86
CA THR A 623 -22.78 -34.13 46.65
C THR A 623 -22.65 -33.20 45.42
N THR A 624 -21.52 -33.27 44.73
CA THR A 624 -21.40 -32.97 43.29
C THR A 624 -22.05 -34.11 42.49
N PRO A 625 -22.60 -33.87 41.27
CA PRO A 625 -21.80 -34.12 40.06
C PRO A 625 -22.09 -33.25 38.80
N ARG A 626 -21.02 -33.00 38.04
CA ARG A 626 -20.82 -32.96 36.56
C ARG A 626 -21.79 -32.27 35.57
N ARG A 627 -21.13 -31.53 34.63
CA ARG A 627 -21.40 -31.24 33.20
C ARG A 627 -22.68 -30.43 32.91
N SER A 628 -22.70 -29.45 32.00
CA SER A 628 -21.95 -29.19 30.75
C SER A 628 -21.39 -27.79 30.66
#